data_AF-A0A2E4QY98-F1
#
_entry.id   AF-A0A2E4QY98-F1
#
_cell.length_a   1.000
_cell.length_b   1.000
_cell.length_c   1.000
_cell.angle_alpha   90.00
_cell.angle_beta   90.00
_cell.angle_gamma   90.00
#
_symmetry.space_group_name_H-M   'P 1'
#
loop_
_entity.id
_entity.type
_entity.pdbx_description
1 polymer ?
#
loop_
_entity_poly.entity_id
_entity_poly.type
_entity_poly.pdbx_seq_one_letter_code
_entity_poly.pdbx_strand_id
1 'polypeptide(L)'
;MIILQIMPLAQALRLATKKEKQREFAYSARLYQDILNRFPKNTAARKGLKSVQNRPAFEGPFPQEPPEDQIQHITKLYNNGALIAASEAGASLLREFPEAA
;
A
#
# COMPACT_ATOMS: atom_id res chain seq x y z
N MET A 1 0.79 6.12 -0.52
CA MET A 1 0.01 5.86 -1.72
C MET A 1 -0.94 7.03 -1.85
N ILE A 2 -0.83 7.94 -2.84
CA ILE A 2 -1.79 9.06 -2.91
C ILE A 2 -3.07 8.60 -3.63
N ILE A 3 -3.87 7.72 -3.02
CA ILE A 3 -5.13 7.17 -3.60
C ILE A 3 -6.03 8.25 -4.17
N LEU A 4 -6.02 9.44 -3.57
CA LEU A 4 -6.88 10.55 -3.95
C LEU A 4 -6.38 11.32 -5.19
N GLN A 5 -5.21 10.99 -5.75
CA GLN A 5 -4.80 11.40 -7.10
C GLN A 5 -5.43 10.49 -8.17
N ILE A 6 -5.84 9.29 -7.77
CA ILE A 6 -6.22 8.19 -8.68
C ILE A 6 -7.74 7.90 -8.59
N MET A 7 -8.41 8.28 -7.50
CA MET A 7 -9.85 8.09 -7.32
C MET A 7 -10.54 9.05 -6.33
N PRO A 8 -11.87 9.24 -6.44
CA PRO A 8 -12.65 10.05 -5.51
C PRO A 8 -12.70 9.50 -4.08
N LEU A 9 -12.91 10.37 -3.08
CA LEU A 9 -12.99 10.02 -1.65
C LEU A 9 -13.94 8.85 -1.35
N ALA A 10 -15.14 8.86 -1.95
CA ALA A 10 -16.12 7.79 -1.73
C ALA A 10 -15.61 6.43 -2.22
N GLN A 11 -14.85 6.42 -3.32
CA GLN A 11 -14.25 5.20 -3.87
C GLN A 11 -13.09 4.73 -3.00
N ALA A 12 -12.26 5.65 -2.51
CA ALA A 12 -11.17 5.35 -1.57
C ALA A 12 -11.69 4.71 -0.28
N LEU A 13 -12.77 5.24 0.30
CA LEU A 13 -13.41 4.66 1.49
C LEU A 13 -13.97 3.25 1.20
N ARG A 14 -14.66 3.07 0.07
CA ARG A 14 -15.18 1.75 -0.35
C ARG A 14 -14.05 0.73 -0.51
N LEU A 15 -12.93 1.14 -1.09
CA LEU A 15 -11.75 0.29 -1.24
C LEU A 15 -11.15 -0.09 0.12
N ALA A 16 -11.02 0.88 1.05
CA ALA A 16 -10.50 0.63 2.40
C ALA A 16 -11.34 -0.39 3.16
N THR A 17 -12.67 -0.23 3.11
CA THR A 17 -13.61 -1.17 3.71
C THR A 17 -13.57 -2.55 3.02
N LYS A 18 -13.41 -2.60 1.70
CA LYS A 18 -13.28 -3.86 0.96
C LYS A 18 -12.03 -4.62 1.41
N LYS A 19 -10.89 -3.93 1.53
CA LYS A 19 -9.62 -4.51 1.98
C LYS A 19 -9.69 -5.01 3.42
N GLU A 20 -10.37 -4.27 4.31
CA GLU A 20 -10.64 -4.73 5.67
C GLU A 20 -11.44 -6.04 5.69
N LYS A 21 -12.50 -6.15 4.86
CA LYS A 21 -13.31 -7.37 4.73
C LYS A 21 -12.51 -8.56 4.18
N GLN A 22 -11.53 -8.29 3.31
CA GLN A 22 -10.61 -9.29 2.78
C GLN A 22 -9.50 -9.68 3.77
N ARG A 23 -9.53 -9.16 5.01
CA ARG A 23 -8.49 -9.30 6.03
C ARG A 23 -7.13 -8.72 5.61
N GLU A 24 -7.10 -7.88 4.58
CA GLU A 24 -5.92 -7.12 4.18
C GLU A 24 -5.79 -5.86 5.05
N PHE A 25 -5.55 -6.06 6.36
CA PHE A 25 -5.60 -5.01 7.37
C PHE A 25 -4.54 -3.92 7.13
N ALA A 26 -3.30 -4.31 6.81
CA ALA A 26 -2.23 -3.37 6.48
C ALA A 26 -2.59 -2.46 5.30
N TYR A 27 -3.21 -3.00 4.24
CA TYR A 27 -3.66 -2.25 3.08
C TYR A 27 -4.79 -1.28 3.50
N SER A 28 -5.79 -1.78 4.21
CA SER A 28 -6.92 -0.98 4.68
C SER A 28 -6.49 0.18 5.57
N ALA A 29 -5.57 -0.05 6.52
CA ALA A 29 -5.00 0.99 7.36
C ALA A 29 -4.30 2.07 6.52
N ARG A 30 -3.52 1.68 5.52
CA ARG A 30 -2.85 2.62 4.61
C ARG A 30 -3.85 3.48 3.84
N LEU A 31 -4.91 2.88 3.29
CA LEU A 31 -5.98 3.61 2.62
C LEU A 31 -6.62 4.67 3.52
N TYR A 32 -6.92 4.33 4.77
CA TYR A 32 -7.48 5.29 5.72
C TYR A 32 -6.47 6.39 6.10
N GLN A 33 -5.19 6.05 6.28
CA GLN A 33 -4.12 7.01 6.55
C GLN A 33 -3.98 8.03 5.41
N ASP A 34 -3.97 7.55 4.16
CA ASP A 34 -3.84 8.39 2.97
C ASP A 34 -5.08 9.30 2.79
N ILE A 35 -6.28 8.80 3.12
CA ILE A 35 -7.49 9.63 3.17
C ILE A 35 -7.36 10.72 4.25
N LEU A 36 -6.85 10.39 5.44
CA LEU A 36 -6.70 11.34 6.54
C LEU A 36 -5.60 12.38 6.29
N ASN A 37 -4.55 12.03 5.55
CA ASN A 37 -3.52 13.00 5.15
C ASN A 37 -4.11 14.14 4.32
N ARG A 38 -5.11 13.87 3.48
CA ARG A 38 -5.78 14.90 2.65
C ARG A 38 -7.07 15.44 3.26
N PHE A 39 -7.81 14.62 4.00
CA PHE A 39 -9.06 14.96 4.67
C PHE A 39 -8.96 14.65 6.17
N PRO A 40 -8.17 15.43 6.95
CA PRO A 40 -7.86 15.12 8.34
C PRO A 40 -9.07 15.08 9.27
N LYS A 41 -10.17 15.75 8.89
CA LYS A 41 -11.44 15.78 9.62
C LYS A 41 -12.42 14.67 9.22
N ASN A 42 -12.03 13.74 8.33
CA ASN A 42 -12.92 12.66 7.88
C ASN A 42 -13.17 11.64 9.00
N THR A 43 -14.40 11.59 9.50
CA THR A 43 -14.79 10.73 10.62
C THR A 43 -14.86 9.25 10.24
N ALA A 44 -15.28 8.94 9.01
CA ALA A 44 -15.35 7.57 8.51
C ALA A 44 -13.96 6.94 8.42
N ALA A 45 -12.97 7.67 7.88
CA ALA A 45 -11.60 7.20 7.80
C ALA A 45 -10.94 7.04 9.17
N ARG A 46 -11.18 7.97 10.11
CA ARG A 46 -10.71 7.82 11.51
C ARG A 46 -11.30 6.58 12.18
N LYS A 47 -12.61 6.34 12.03
CA LYS A 47 -13.29 5.17 12.60
C LYS A 47 -12.79 3.87 11.96
N GLY A 48 -12.62 3.87 10.63
CA GLY A 48 -12.06 2.75 9.88
C GLY A 48 -10.64 2.39 10.32
N LEU A 49 -9.76 3.38 10.42
CA LEU A 49 -8.38 3.16 10.87
C LEU A 49 -8.33 2.53 12.27
N LYS A 50 -9.13 3.05 13.22
CA LYS A 50 -9.25 2.45 14.56
C LYS A 50 -9.80 1.02 14.53
N SER A 51 -10.79 0.75 13.67
CA SER A 51 -11.35 -0.61 13.49
C SER A 51 -10.26 -1.61 13.09
N VAL A 52 -9.41 -1.21 12.15
CA VAL A 52 -8.31 -2.02 11.64
C VAL A 52 -7.21 -2.20 12.70
N GLN A 53 -6.80 -1.13 13.37
CA GLN A 53 -5.76 -1.15 14.41
C GLN A 53 -6.14 -2.01 15.63
N ASN A 54 -7.43 -2.15 15.91
CA ASN A 54 -7.92 -3.00 16.99
C ASN A 54 -7.99 -4.50 16.61
N ARG A 55 -7.63 -4.88 15.38
CA ARG A 55 -7.64 -6.30 14.96
C ARG A 55 -6.38 -6.99 15.49
N PRO A 56 -6.50 -8.17 16.13
CA PRO A 56 -5.34 -8.93 16.61
C PRO A 56 -4.34 -9.30 15.51
N ALA A 57 -4.81 -9.48 14.28
CA ALA A 57 -3.99 -9.81 13.11
C ALA A 57 -3.42 -8.58 12.38
N PHE A 58 -3.56 -7.37 12.95
CA PHE A 58 -2.97 -6.18 12.39
C PHE A 58 -1.55 -5.99 12.93
N GLU A 59 -0.57 -6.21 12.06
CA GLU A 59 0.86 -6.09 12.40
C GLU A 59 1.43 -4.69 12.13
N GLY A 60 0.62 -3.79 11.57
CA GLY A 60 1.02 -2.44 11.16
C GLY A 60 0.67 -2.14 9.70
N PRO A 61 0.79 -0.87 9.28
CA PRO A 61 0.65 -0.51 7.87
C PRO A 61 1.81 -1.07 7.04
N PHE A 62 1.58 -1.35 5.76
CA PHE A 62 2.65 -1.73 4.83
C PHE A 62 3.76 -0.65 4.81
N PRO A 63 5.04 -1.05 4.72
CA PRO A 63 6.14 -0.13 4.48
C PRO A 63 5.89 0.72 3.23
N GLN A 64 6.33 1.99 3.25
CA GLN A 64 6.23 2.87 2.08
C GLN A 64 7.28 2.52 1.03
N GLU A 65 8.39 1.95 1.49
CA GLU A 65 9.52 1.57 0.67
C GLU A 65 9.63 0.06 0.60
N PRO A 66 9.96 -0.49 -0.57
CA PRO A 66 10.21 -1.90 -0.72
C PRO A 66 11.39 -2.32 0.17
N PRO A 67 11.34 -3.54 0.75
CA PRO A 67 12.46 -4.10 1.47
C PRO A 67 13.75 -4.05 0.64
N GLU A 68 14.86 -3.71 1.29
CA GLU A 68 16.17 -3.56 0.63
C GLU A 68 16.58 -4.85 -0.12
N ASP A 69 16.25 -6.01 0.42
CA ASP A 69 16.49 -7.32 -0.21
C ASP A 69 15.83 -7.46 -1.58
N GLN A 70 14.62 -6.90 -1.76
CA GLN A 70 13.90 -6.93 -3.04
C GLN A 70 14.58 -6.00 -4.07
N ILE A 71 15.06 -4.83 -3.63
CA ILE A 71 15.83 -3.90 -4.47
C ILE A 71 17.16 -4.55 -4.90
N GLN A 72 17.85 -5.20 -3.96
CA GLN A 72 19.10 -5.92 -4.23
C GLN A 72 18.90 -7.09 -5.20
N HIS A 73 17.76 -7.79 -5.11
CA HIS A 73 17.41 -8.85 -6.05
C HIS A 73 17.30 -8.34 -7.49
N ILE A 74 16.58 -7.23 -7.70
CA ILE A 74 16.44 -6.59 -9.02
C ILE A 74 17.81 -6.12 -9.53
N THR A 75 18.62 -5.52 -8.66
CA THR A 75 19.98 -5.05 -8.99
C THR A 75 20.88 -6.19 -9.47
N LYS A 76 20.83 -7.35 -8.80
CA LYS A 76 21.58 -8.55 -9.23
C LYS A 76 21.10 -9.08 -10.57
N LEU A 77 19.79 -9.13 -10.82
CA LEU A 77 19.24 -9.55 -12.11
C LEU A 77 19.70 -8.63 -13.25
N TYR A 78 19.68 -7.32 -13.02
CA TYR A 78 20.18 -6.33 -13.97
C TYR A 78 21.67 -6.52 -14.27
N ASN A 79 22.50 -6.63 -13.22
CA ASN A 79 23.95 -6.79 -13.36
C ASN A 79 24.35 -8.10 -14.05
N ASN A 80 23.54 -9.15 -13.91
CA ASN A 80 23.75 -10.44 -14.55
C ASN A 80 23.22 -10.50 -16.00
N GLY A 81 22.70 -9.40 -16.54
CA GLY A 81 22.13 -9.35 -17.89
C GLY A 81 20.74 -9.98 -18.03
N ALA A 82 20.11 -10.40 -16.93
CA ALA A 82 18.76 -10.99 -16.90
C ALA A 82 17.69 -9.88 -16.94
N LEU A 83 17.71 -9.05 -17.99
CA LEU A 83 16.92 -7.82 -18.08
C LEU A 83 15.40 -8.05 -18.05
N ILE A 84 14.92 -9.15 -18.65
CA ILE A 84 13.48 -9.50 -18.62
C ILE A 84 13.04 -9.79 -17.18
N ALA A 85 13.78 -10.62 -16.46
CA ALA A 85 13.47 -10.95 -15.06
C ALA A 85 13.58 -9.72 -14.15
N ALA A 86 14.58 -8.86 -14.35
CA ALA A 86 14.70 -7.60 -13.62
C ALA A 86 13.49 -6.68 -13.86
N SER A 87 13.02 -6.60 -15.10
CA SER A 87 11.84 -5.81 -15.47
C SER A 87 10.56 -6.36 -14.85
N GLU A 88 10.36 -7.68 -14.84
CA GLU A 88 9.18 -8.32 -14.23
C GLU A 88 9.16 -8.15 -12.71
N ALA A 89 10.33 -8.32 -12.07
CA ALA A 89 10.49 -8.09 -10.64
C ALA A 89 10.23 -6.62 -10.28
N GLY A 90 10.78 -5.67 -11.05
CA GLY A 90 10.51 -4.24 -10.87
C GLY A 90 9.04 -3.86 -11.07
N ALA A 91 8.38 -4.40 -12.10
CA ALA A 91 6.95 -4.16 -12.33
C ALA A 91 6.08 -4.73 -11.19
N SER A 92 6.47 -5.85 -10.60
CA SER A 92 5.79 -6.43 -9.44
C SER A 92 6.01 -5.57 -8.19
N LEU A 93 7.25 -5.11 -7.99
CA LEU A 93 7.60 -4.20 -6.89
C LEU A 93 6.81 -2.90 -6.96
N LEU A 94 6.64 -2.31 -8.14
CA LEU A 94 5.85 -1.10 -8.36
C LEU A 94 4.35 -1.29 -8.12
N ARG A 95 3.83 -2.51 -8.29
CA ARG A 95 2.44 -2.82 -7.93
C ARG A 95 2.25 -2.90 -6.41
N GLU A 96 3.27 -3.38 -5.70
CA GLU A 96 3.24 -3.53 -4.24
C GLU A 96 3.60 -2.22 -3.51
N PHE A 97 4.54 -1.46 -4.07
CA PHE A 97 5.07 -0.20 -3.55
C PHE A 97 4.97 0.91 -4.62
N PRO A 98 3.76 1.42 -4.91
CA PRO A 98 3.54 2.42 -5.95
C PRO A 98 4.18 3.80 -5.67
N GLU A 99 4.82 3.99 -4.51
CA GLU A 99 5.59 5.20 -4.16
C GLU A 99 7.11 5.03 -4.35
N ALA A 100 7.60 3.85 -4.73
CA ALA A 100 9.01 3.57 -4.96
C ALA A 100 9.51 3.89 -6.39
N ALA A 101 8.63 4.44 -7.24
CA ALA A 101 8.94 4.89 -8.60
C ALA A 101 9.49 6.32 -8.64
#